data_AF-A0A382VHE3-F1
#
_entry.id   AF-A0A382VHE3-F1
#
_cell.length_a   1.000
_cell.length_b   1.000
_cell.length_c   1.000
_cell.angle_alpha   90.00
_cell.angle_beta   90.00
_cell.angle_gamma   90.00
#
_symmetry.space_group_name_H-M   'P 1'
#
loop_
_entity.id
_entity.type
_entity.pdbx_description
1 polymer ?
#
loop_
_entity_poly.entity_id
_entity_poly.type
_entity_poly.pdbx_seq_one_letter_code
_entity_poly.pdbx_strand_id
1 'polypeptide(L)'
;TCLSRNWNTKKFGGFGVWLNDVLFNAMLWSFFDKQKAIENLEAVVAWQTDEGNYSCLVTGNDQWVDRSQPPIAAWVLWNIWQRSQDDEILKRFFPSVLRNHEWFHRKRTLENTGLIAYGTSSEIGTGLYKGTKLGAKNESSMDNSPVHDEARFNPASGLLESADVGLNSLLCLDGELLSSMALHLGDEQKSKKLKERVKQHKEKISEWLWDDSRGVFANRLLDGRFVRSLAPTSFYPLIAGAASLSQQKSLVKNFLLNEEKFGGEFVLPSVSRDDPSFKENIDDF
;
A
#
# COMPACT_ATOMS: atom_id res chain seq x y z
N THR A 1 -1.70 9.26 18.23
CA THR A 1 -2.50 8.03 18.45
C THR A 1 -1.89 7.21 19.57
N CYS A 2 -2.69 6.44 20.32
CA CYS A 2 -2.18 5.49 21.30
C CYS A 2 -2.33 4.05 20.77
N LEU A 3 -1.31 3.22 21.01
CA LEU A 3 -1.37 1.77 20.78
C LEU A 3 -1.97 1.12 22.03
N SER A 4 -3.13 0.49 21.91
CA SER A 4 -3.92 -0.01 23.05
C SER A 4 -3.56 -1.43 23.50
N ARG A 5 -2.65 -2.12 22.80
CA ARG A 5 -2.29 -3.52 23.10
C ARG A 5 -1.27 -3.62 24.24
N ASN A 6 -1.47 -4.58 25.14
CA ASN A 6 -0.59 -4.83 26.30
C ASN A 6 0.89 -5.06 25.94
N TRP A 7 1.17 -5.59 24.73
CA TRP A 7 2.53 -5.78 24.27
C TRP A 7 3.24 -4.44 23.95
N ASN A 8 2.52 -3.33 23.76
CA ASN A 8 3.13 -2.04 23.42
C ASN A 8 4.15 -1.57 24.49
N THR A 9 3.79 -1.68 25.77
CA THR A 9 4.67 -1.24 26.86
C THR A 9 5.97 -2.04 26.91
N LYS A 10 5.87 -3.38 26.84
CA LYS A 10 7.05 -4.25 26.97
C LYS A 10 7.84 -4.38 25.68
N LYS A 11 7.17 -4.57 24.53
CA LYS A 11 7.80 -4.82 23.23
C LYS A 11 8.29 -3.53 22.58
N PHE A 12 7.52 -2.45 22.67
CA PHE A 12 7.75 -1.23 21.88
C PHE A 12 7.97 0.04 22.72
N GLY A 13 8.13 -0.10 24.04
CA GLY A 13 8.54 1.02 24.89
C GLY A 13 7.45 2.07 25.12
N GLY A 14 6.17 1.72 24.94
CA GLY A 14 5.03 2.54 25.37
C GLY A 14 4.53 3.58 24.36
N PHE A 15 5.22 3.81 23.24
CA PHE A 15 4.70 4.59 22.11
C PHE A 15 5.04 3.92 20.77
N GLY A 16 4.27 4.25 19.74
CA GLY A 16 4.60 3.85 18.38
C GLY A 16 3.93 4.72 17.32
N VAL A 17 4.70 4.99 16.26
CA VAL A 17 4.26 5.60 15.00
C VAL A 17 4.23 4.48 13.98
N TRP A 18 3.04 3.97 13.67
CA TRP A 18 2.80 2.99 12.63
C TRP A 18 2.28 3.73 11.40
N LEU A 19 2.94 3.58 10.25
CA LEU A 19 2.79 4.51 9.12
C LEU A 19 1.33 4.67 8.66
N ASN A 20 0.68 3.59 8.26
CA ASN A 20 -0.68 3.65 7.72
C ASN A 20 -1.69 4.07 8.79
N ASP A 21 -1.54 3.62 10.03
CA ASP A 21 -2.39 4.02 11.16
C ASP A 21 -2.33 5.52 11.40
N VAL A 22 -1.14 6.11 11.40
CA VAL A 22 -0.97 7.56 11.61
C VAL A 22 -1.50 8.36 10.42
N LEU A 23 -1.36 7.85 9.20
CA LEU A 23 -1.96 8.45 8.00
C LEU A 23 -3.50 8.42 8.06
N PHE A 24 -4.11 7.28 8.42
CA PHE A 24 -5.56 7.21 8.63
C PHE A 24 -6.03 8.13 9.76
N ASN A 25 -5.27 8.23 10.85
CA ASN A 25 -5.58 9.16 11.93
C ASN A 25 -5.49 10.63 11.47
N ALA A 26 -4.50 11.00 10.66
CA ALA A 26 -4.43 12.34 10.07
C ALA A 26 -5.70 12.65 9.26
N MET A 27 -6.15 11.69 8.44
CA MET A 27 -7.38 11.83 7.67
C MET A 27 -8.62 11.97 8.56
N LEU A 28 -8.73 11.17 9.63
CA LEU A 28 -9.86 11.26 10.57
C LEU A 28 -9.87 12.59 11.33
N TRP A 29 -8.70 13.05 11.82
CA TRP A 29 -8.58 14.35 12.48
C TRP A 29 -8.99 15.50 11.57
N SER A 30 -8.81 15.39 10.26
CA SER A 30 -9.17 16.47 9.32
C SER A 30 -10.66 16.85 9.31
N PHE A 31 -11.53 16.01 9.88
CA PHE A 31 -12.95 16.33 10.08
C PHE A 31 -13.21 17.22 11.32
N PHE A 32 -12.29 17.24 12.28
CA PHE A 32 -12.51 17.85 13.60
C PHE A 32 -11.49 18.96 13.90
N ASP A 33 -10.24 18.73 13.53
CA ASP A 33 -9.11 19.57 13.89
C ASP A 33 -7.99 19.44 12.84
N LYS A 34 -7.87 20.48 12.01
CA LYS A 34 -6.84 20.58 10.97
C LYS A 34 -5.42 20.53 11.54
N GLN A 35 -5.20 21.15 12.70
CA GLN A 35 -3.86 21.21 13.29
C GLN A 35 -3.42 19.82 13.74
N LYS A 36 -4.30 19.03 14.35
CA LYS A 36 -4.00 17.63 14.68
C LYS A 36 -3.77 16.76 13.45
N ALA A 37 -4.48 17.01 12.35
CA ALA A 37 -4.20 16.32 11.09
C ALA A 37 -2.77 16.62 10.60
N ILE A 38 -2.35 17.89 10.65
CA ILE A 38 -0.99 18.33 10.29
C ILE A 38 0.04 17.67 11.21
N GLU A 39 -0.16 17.65 12.53
CA GLU A 39 0.77 17.02 13.48
C GLU A 39 0.97 15.53 13.21
N ASN A 40 -0.06 14.80 12.77
CA ASN A 40 0.09 13.40 12.36
C ASN A 40 0.88 13.26 11.05
N LEU A 41 0.70 14.16 10.08
CA LEU A 41 1.53 14.19 8.86
C LEU A 41 2.99 14.53 9.20
N GLU A 42 3.23 15.47 10.10
CA GLU A 42 4.56 15.81 10.61
C GLU A 42 5.24 14.61 11.26
N ALA A 43 4.51 13.83 12.07
CA ALA A 43 5.03 12.63 12.69
C ALA A 43 5.48 11.57 11.66
N VAL A 44 4.78 11.46 10.53
CA VAL A 44 5.19 10.57 9.43
C VAL A 44 6.44 11.11 8.73
N VAL A 45 6.44 12.39 8.35
CA VAL A 45 7.53 13.01 7.60
C VAL A 45 8.83 13.12 8.41
N ALA A 46 8.73 13.25 9.74
CA ALA A 46 9.88 13.25 10.64
C ALA A 46 10.71 11.96 10.56
N TRP A 47 10.12 10.86 10.08
CA TRP A 47 10.77 9.57 9.88
C TRP A 47 10.88 9.15 8.41
N GLN A 48 10.85 10.13 7.49
CA GLN A 48 11.24 9.90 6.11
C GLN A 48 12.77 9.72 6.03
N THR A 49 13.20 8.63 5.40
CA THR A 49 14.63 8.32 5.22
C THR A 49 15.26 9.21 4.13
N ASP A 50 16.60 9.20 4.05
CA ASP A 50 17.33 9.84 2.95
C ASP A 50 16.96 9.22 1.59
N GLU A 51 16.72 7.91 1.57
CA GLU A 51 16.24 7.16 0.41
C GLU A 51 14.83 7.58 -0.03
N GLY A 52 14.03 8.15 0.87
CA GLY A 52 12.75 8.77 0.58
C GLY A 52 11.52 7.98 1.05
N ASN A 53 11.68 6.73 1.51
CA ASN A 53 10.56 6.03 2.15
C ASN A 53 10.22 6.63 3.51
N TYR A 54 8.95 6.51 3.89
CA TYR A 54 8.56 6.59 5.29
C TYR A 54 8.86 5.26 6.00
N SER A 55 9.29 5.37 7.26
CA SER A 55 9.51 4.21 8.13
C SER A 55 8.19 3.49 8.41
N CYS A 56 8.19 2.16 8.34
CA CYS A 56 7.01 1.33 8.62
C CYS A 56 6.54 1.51 10.06
N LEU A 57 7.49 1.47 10.99
CA LEU A 57 7.27 1.53 12.42
C LEU A 57 8.42 2.26 13.11
N VAL A 58 8.09 3.16 14.03
CA VAL A 58 9.05 3.74 14.97
C VAL A 58 8.47 3.69 16.37
N THR A 59 9.22 3.14 17.31
CA THR A 59 8.80 2.97 18.71
C THR A 59 9.93 3.33 19.66
N GLY A 60 9.71 3.19 20.97
CA GLY A 60 10.76 3.41 21.97
C GLY A 60 11.89 2.38 21.90
N ASN A 61 11.61 1.17 21.40
CA ASN A 61 12.55 0.05 21.44
C ASN A 61 13.01 -0.45 20.07
N ASP A 62 12.33 -0.07 18.99
CA ASP A 62 12.59 -0.59 17.65
C ASP A 62 12.16 0.38 16.54
N GLN A 63 12.82 0.28 15.38
CA GLN A 63 12.57 1.12 14.21
C GLN A 63 12.73 0.30 12.92
N TRP A 64 11.64 0.18 12.16
CA TRP A 64 11.59 -0.52 10.88
C TRP A 64 11.70 0.49 9.73
N VAL A 65 12.90 1.03 9.56
CA VAL A 65 13.24 2.04 8.54
C VAL A 65 13.57 1.42 7.17
N ASP A 66 13.84 0.11 7.15
CA ASP A 66 14.24 -0.66 5.96
C ASP A 66 13.09 -0.94 4.98
N ARG A 67 11.86 -0.82 5.50
CA ARG A 67 10.61 -1.09 4.80
C ARG A 67 9.61 0.04 5.09
N SER A 68 8.60 0.14 4.25
CA SER A 68 7.51 1.11 4.40
C SER A 68 6.19 0.40 4.77
N GLN A 69 5.06 1.00 4.40
CA GLN A 69 3.73 0.39 4.39
C GLN A 69 2.96 0.85 3.13
N PRO A 70 1.75 0.33 2.82
CA PRO A 70 1.07 0.64 1.56
C PRO A 70 0.92 2.15 1.31
N PRO A 71 1.24 2.65 0.09
CA PRO A 71 1.41 4.07 -0.20
C PRO A 71 0.06 4.80 -0.31
N ILE A 72 -0.46 5.25 0.84
CA ILE A 72 -1.73 6.00 0.93
C ILE A 72 -1.50 7.49 1.24
N ALA A 73 -0.26 7.95 1.28
CA ALA A 73 0.10 9.29 1.74
C ALA A 73 -0.45 10.40 0.82
N ALA A 74 -0.41 10.25 -0.51
CA ALA A 74 -1.02 11.25 -1.41
C ALA A 74 -2.54 11.26 -1.27
N TRP A 75 -3.16 10.10 -1.08
CA TRP A 75 -4.60 10.01 -0.85
C TRP A 75 -5.05 10.71 0.43
N VAL A 76 -4.31 10.51 1.53
CA VAL A 76 -4.56 11.20 2.79
C VAL A 76 -4.32 12.71 2.64
N LEU A 77 -3.18 13.12 2.08
CA LEU A 77 -2.86 14.54 1.88
C LEU A 77 -3.91 15.24 1.01
N TRP A 78 -4.32 14.61 -0.09
CA TRP A 78 -5.35 15.15 -0.98
C TRP A 78 -6.68 15.37 -0.26
N ASN A 79 -7.12 14.39 0.53
CA ASN A 79 -8.36 14.48 1.29
C ASN A 79 -8.32 15.58 2.36
N ILE A 80 -7.19 15.73 3.07
CA ILE A 80 -6.99 16.80 4.05
C ILE A 80 -7.04 18.17 3.36
N TRP A 81 -6.34 18.30 2.22
CA TRP A 81 -6.37 19.53 1.42
C TRP A 81 -7.78 19.83 0.89
N GLN A 82 -8.48 18.85 0.33
CA GLN A 82 -9.86 19.02 -0.17
C GLN A 82 -10.83 19.54 0.90
N ARG A 83 -10.66 19.13 2.17
CA ARG A 83 -11.50 19.61 3.27
C ARG A 83 -11.10 20.99 3.78
N SER A 84 -9.79 21.23 3.90
CA SER A 84 -9.26 22.47 4.47
C SER A 84 -9.15 23.61 3.48
N GLN A 85 -9.04 23.30 2.18
CA GLN A 85 -8.68 24.20 1.08
C GLN A 85 -7.42 25.03 1.39
N ASP A 86 -6.48 24.44 2.14
CA ASP A 86 -5.27 25.10 2.61
C ASP A 86 -4.06 24.67 1.78
N ASP A 87 -3.72 25.49 0.78
CA ASP A 87 -2.61 25.23 -0.14
C ASP A 87 -1.24 25.13 0.57
N GLU A 88 -1.08 25.71 1.76
CA GLU A 88 0.18 25.62 2.51
C GLU A 88 0.44 24.19 2.98
N ILE A 89 -0.61 23.43 3.32
CA ILE A 89 -0.48 22.00 3.63
C ILE A 89 0.06 21.25 2.41
N LEU A 90 -0.48 21.54 1.22
CA LEU A 90 -0.06 20.89 0.00
C LEU A 90 1.39 21.23 -0.35
N LYS A 91 1.76 22.51 -0.33
CA LYS A 91 3.14 22.97 -0.58
C LYS A 91 4.13 22.33 0.40
N ARG A 92 3.74 22.20 1.67
CA ARG A 92 4.58 21.67 2.73
C ARG A 92 4.85 20.17 2.57
N PHE A 93 3.82 19.37 2.31
CA PHE A 93 3.94 17.91 2.35
C PHE A 93 4.14 17.26 0.98
N PHE A 94 3.75 17.91 -0.12
CA PHE A 94 3.90 17.38 -1.48
C PHE A 94 5.31 16.88 -1.82
N PRO A 95 6.41 17.63 -1.54
CA PRO A 95 7.75 17.16 -1.86
C PRO A 95 8.12 15.85 -1.13
N SER A 96 7.68 15.70 0.11
CA SER A 96 7.93 14.49 0.90
C SER A 96 7.15 13.30 0.34
N VAL A 97 5.85 13.48 0.06
CA VAL A 97 5.01 12.39 -0.49
C VAL A 97 5.52 11.94 -1.85
N LEU A 98 5.94 12.87 -2.71
CA LEU A 98 6.54 12.56 -4.00
C LEU A 98 7.83 11.75 -3.86
N ARG A 99 8.70 12.08 -2.90
CA ARG A 99 9.92 11.29 -2.65
C ARG A 99 9.61 9.84 -2.26
N ASN A 100 8.56 9.63 -1.47
CA ASN A 100 8.11 8.29 -1.08
C ASN A 100 7.56 7.51 -2.28
N HIS A 101 6.74 8.14 -3.13
CA HIS A 101 6.25 7.56 -4.38
C HIS A 101 7.40 7.11 -5.30
N GLU A 102 8.36 8.01 -5.55
CA GLU A 102 9.51 7.70 -6.39
C GLU A 102 10.40 6.60 -5.77
N TRP A 103 10.48 6.52 -4.44
CA TRP A 103 11.24 5.48 -3.76
C TRP A 103 10.71 4.08 -4.06
N PHE A 104 9.38 3.87 -4.06
CA PHE A 104 8.80 2.58 -4.43
C PHE A 104 9.24 2.17 -5.85
N HIS A 105 9.16 3.09 -6.82
CA HIS A 105 9.62 2.81 -8.17
C HIS A 105 11.12 2.52 -8.28
N ARG A 106 11.97 3.13 -7.44
CA ARG A 106 13.42 2.86 -7.46
C ARG A 106 13.81 1.57 -6.74
N LYS A 107 13.22 1.30 -5.58
CA LYS A 107 13.69 0.28 -4.61
C LYS A 107 12.81 -0.95 -4.54
N ARG A 108 11.64 -0.94 -5.19
CA ARG A 108 10.66 -2.03 -5.16
C ARG A 108 10.26 -2.53 -6.55
N THR A 109 10.88 -2.04 -7.62
CA THR A 109 10.65 -2.55 -8.98
C THR A 109 11.06 -4.01 -9.08
N LEU A 110 10.12 -4.84 -9.54
CA LEU A 110 10.28 -6.28 -9.69
C LEU A 110 10.86 -6.58 -11.07
N GLU A 111 12.18 -6.74 -11.13
CA GLU A 111 12.93 -7.07 -12.34
C GLU A 111 12.51 -6.18 -13.55
N ASN A 112 12.31 -6.77 -14.72
CA ASN A 112 11.93 -6.06 -15.95
C ASN A 112 10.40 -6.06 -16.19
N THR A 113 9.59 -6.36 -15.16
CA THR A 113 8.12 -6.44 -15.32
C THR A 113 7.47 -5.06 -15.48
N GLY A 114 8.12 -4.01 -14.96
CA GLY A 114 7.51 -2.69 -14.80
C GLY A 114 6.49 -2.61 -13.66
N LEU A 115 6.38 -3.67 -12.85
CA LEU A 115 5.53 -3.75 -11.66
C LEU A 115 6.38 -3.76 -10.39
N ILE A 116 5.73 -3.51 -9.26
CA ILE A 116 6.34 -3.32 -7.95
C ILE A 116 6.00 -4.50 -7.04
N ALA A 117 6.92 -4.86 -6.15
CA ALA A 117 6.73 -5.88 -5.14
C ALA A 117 7.06 -5.36 -3.73
N TYR A 118 6.48 -5.98 -2.70
CA TYR A 118 6.86 -5.69 -1.31
C TYR A 118 8.26 -6.22 -0.99
N GLY A 119 8.93 -5.58 -0.03
CA GLY A 119 10.32 -5.88 0.28
C GLY A 119 10.89 -5.28 1.56
N THR A 120 12.20 -5.42 1.69
CA THR A 120 13.05 -4.95 2.80
C THR A 120 14.40 -4.54 2.24
N SER A 121 14.85 -3.34 2.60
CA SER A 121 16.11 -2.79 2.10
C SER A 121 17.23 -3.16 3.07
N SER A 122 18.09 -4.10 2.70
CA SER A 122 19.10 -4.69 3.60
C SER A 122 20.13 -3.69 4.14
N GLU A 123 20.35 -2.60 3.40
CA GLU A 123 21.39 -1.59 3.60
C GLU A 123 21.09 -0.57 4.71
N ILE A 124 19.85 -0.49 5.18
CA ILE A 124 19.39 0.55 6.12
C ILE A 124 18.73 -0.07 7.36
N GLY A 125 18.95 0.55 8.52
CA GLY A 125 18.33 0.16 9.79
C GLY A 125 18.85 -1.15 10.37
N THR A 126 18.41 -1.46 11.59
CA THR A 126 18.73 -2.70 12.31
C THR A 126 17.52 -3.31 12.99
N GLY A 127 16.32 -2.86 12.63
CA GLY A 127 15.09 -3.27 13.29
C GLY A 127 14.74 -4.73 13.06
N LEU A 128 13.78 -5.22 13.84
CA LEU A 128 13.35 -6.62 13.77
C LEU A 128 12.90 -7.01 12.35
N TYR A 129 13.19 -8.27 12.00
CA TYR A 129 12.83 -8.91 10.73
C TYR A 129 13.48 -8.31 9.47
N LYS A 130 14.41 -7.36 9.58
CA LYS A 130 15.16 -6.82 8.42
C LYS A 130 15.80 -7.95 7.61
N GLY A 131 15.67 -7.86 6.28
CA GLY A 131 16.27 -8.84 5.37
C GLY A 131 15.59 -10.22 5.39
N THR A 132 14.39 -10.34 5.96
CA THR A 132 13.63 -11.60 6.01
C THR A 132 12.35 -11.53 5.17
N LYS A 133 11.82 -12.71 4.79
CA LYS A 133 10.50 -12.81 4.12
C LYS A 133 9.39 -12.18 4.97
N LEU A 134 9.39 -12.39 6.29
CA LEU A 134 8.42 -11.77 7.20
C LEU A 134 8.55 -10.24 7.18
N GLY A 135 9.78 -9.72 7.19
CA GLY A 135 10.02 -8.31 7.03
C GLY A 135 9.42 -7.74 5.74
N ALA A 136 9.58 -8.43 4.61
CA ALA A 136 8.95 -8.02 3.37
C ALA A 136 7.41 -8.09 3.43
N LYS A 137 6.85 -9.13 4.07
CA LYS A 137 5.39 -9.25 4.32
C LYS A 137 4.87 -8.13 5.22
N ASN A 138 5.62 -7.68 6.23
CA ASN A 138 5.21 -6.56 7.10
C ASN A 138 5.01 -5.24 6.33
N GLU A 139 5.68 -5.05 5.19
CA GLU A 139 5.50 -3.87 4.32
C GLU A 139 4.09 -3.81 3.69
N SER A 140 3.37 -4.93 3.62
CA SER A 140 2.01 -4.95 3.07
C SER A 140 0.93 -4.56 4.07
N SER A 141 1.25 -4.47 5.38
CA SER A 141 0.24 -4.43 6.46
C SER A 141 -0.65 -5.69 6.52
N MET A 142 -0.28 -6.76 5.80
CA MET A 142 -1.02 -8.01 5.67
C MET A 142 -0.06 -9.19 5.88
N ASP A 143 0.67 -9.16 6.99
CA ASP A 143 1.82 -10.02 7.29
C ASP A 143 1.48 -11.51 7.49
N ASN A 144 0.23 -11.84 7.81
CA ASN A 144 -0.27 -13.20 7.84
C ASN A 144 -1.15 -13.56 6.62
N SER A 145 -1.28 -12.67 5.63
CA SER A 145 -2.15 -12.95 4.49
C SER A 145 -1.58 -14.04 3.59
N PRO A 146 -2.43 -14.99 3.14
CA PRO A 146 -2.01 -16.11 2.28
C PRO A 146 -1.56 -15.66 0.89
N VAL A 147 -1.89 -14.42 0.48
CA VAL A 147 -1.50 -13.85 -0.83
C VAL A 147 0.02 -13.69 -0.99
N HIS A 148 0.79 -13.87 0.08
CA HIS A 148 2.25 -13.80 0.10
C HIS A 148 2.92 -15.17 0.31
N ASP A 149 2.17 -16.24 0.56
CA ASP A 149 2.75 -17.51 0.98
C ASP A 149 3.51 -18.19 -0.17
N GLU A 150 2.94 -18.15 -1.38
CA GLU A 150 3.55 -18.70 -2.59
C GLU A 150 4.74 -17.86 -3.11
N ALA A 151 4.85 -16.60 -2.68
CA ALA A 151 5.93 -15.73 -3.13
C ALA A 151 7.28 -16.14 -2.53
N ARG A 152 8.29 -16.35 -3.37
CA ARG A 152 9.67 -16.56 -2.91
C ARG A 152 10.26 -15.22 -2.44
N PHE A 153 11.05 -15.25 -1.37
CA PHE A 153 11.85 -14.09 -0.98
C PHE A 153 13.24 -14.19 -1.60
N ASN A 154 13.69 -13.10 -2.22
CA ASN A 154 15.03 -13.01 -2.81
C ASN A 154 15.91 -12.11 -1.93
N PRO A 155 16.89 -12.67 -1.19
CA PRO A 155 17.72 -11.88 -0.29
C PRO A 155 18.62 -10.85 -0.98
N ALA A 156 18.95 -11.05 -2.27
CA ALA A 156 19.83 -10.15 -3.01
C ALA A 156 19.11 -8.85 -3.40
N SER A 157 17.84 -8.95 -3.81
CA SER A 157 17.00 -7.77 -4.10
C SER A 157 16.22 -7.27 -2.88
N GLY A 158 16.05 -8.12 -1.86
CA GLY A 158 15.21 -7.84 -0.70
C GLY A 158 13.70 -7.88 -1.00
N LEU A 159 13.28 -8.42 -2.14
CA LEU A 159 11.89 -8.40 -2.60
C LEU A 159 11.21 -9.78 -2.45
N LEU A 160 9.89 -9.75 -2.28
CA LEU A 160 9.04 -10.88 -2.64
C LEU A 160 8.96 -10.97 -4.17
N GLU A 161 9.24 -12.12 -4.75
CA GLU A 161 9.20 -12.38 -6.20
C GLU A 161 7.74 -12.55 -6.69
N SER A 162 6.91 -11.54 -6.40
CA SER A 162 5.50 -11.47 -6.71
C SER A 162 5.08 -10.03 -6.94
N ALA A 163 4.53 -9.73 -8.13
CA ALA A 163 3.90 -8.45 -8.39
C ALA A 163 2.57 -8.37 -7.63
N ASP A 164 2.46 -7.43 -6.70
CA ASP A 164 1.30 -7.32 -5.81
C ASP A 164 0.22 -6.41 -6.39
N VAL A 165 -0.99 -6.93 -6.60
CA VAL A 165 -2.09 -6.18 -7.22
C VAL A 165 -2.52 -4.98 -6.39
N GLY A 166 -2.52 -5.10 -5.07
CA GLY A 166 -2.90 -4.03 -4.15
C GLY A 166 -1.88 -2.90 -4.20
N LEU A 167 -0.61 -3.22 -4.02
CA LEU A 167 0.49 -2.23 -4.05
C LEU A 167 0.54 -1.46 -5.36
N ASN A 168 0.50 -2.17 -6.49
CA ASN A 168 0.58 -1.54 -7.81
C ASN A 168 -0.63 -0.63 -8.07
N SER A 169 -1.82 -1.04 -7.63
CA SER A 169 -3.04 -0.22 -7.74
C SER A 169 -2.97 1.03 -6.87
N LEU A 170 -2.47 0.92 -5.63
CA LEU A 170 -2.28 2.07 -4.76
C LEU A 170 -1.24 3.05 -5.31
N LEU A 171 -0.16 2.57 -5.93
CA LEU A 171 0.81 3.45 -6.59
C LEU A 171 0.22 4.19 -7.79
N CYS A 172 -0.71 3.59 -8.53
CA CYS A 172 -1.44 4.31 -9.57
C CYS A 172 -2.27 5.45 -8.96
N LEU A 173 -3.05 5.18 -7.91
CA LEU A 173 -3.82 6.21 -7.21
C LEU A 173 -2.91 7.32 -6.66
N ASP A 174 -1.82 6.94 -6.00
CA ASP A 174 -0.85 7.86 -5.40
C ASP A 174 -0.23 8.77 -6.48
N GLY A 175 0.16 8.20 -7.62
CA GLY A 175 0.69 8.94 -8.77
C GLY A 175 -0.33 9.89 -9.42
N GLU A 176 -1.61 9.51 -9.51
CA GLU A 176 -2.68 10.38 -10.04
C GLU A 176 -2.93 11.59 -9.16
N LEU A 177 -2.95 11.37 -7.85
CA LEU A 177 -3.14 12.43 -6.88
C LEU A 177 -1.92 13.35 -6.85
N LEU A 178 -0.70 12.80 -6.85
CA LEU A 178 0.52 13.61 -6.99
C LEU A 178 0.55 14.40 -8.29
N SER A 179 0.05 13.84 -9.39
CA SER A 179 -0.07 14.59 -10.64
C SER A 179 -1.04 15.76 -10.54
N SER A 180 -2.17 15.54 -9.87
CA SER A 180 -3.19 16.57 -9.64
C SER A 180 -2.68 17.67 -8.72
N MET A 181 -1.97 17.30 -7.65
CA MET A 181 -1.28 18.24 -6.75
C MET A 181 -0.22 19.05 -7.48
N ALA A 182 0.63 18.40 -8.29
CA ALA A 182 1.66 19.08 -9.07
C ALA A 182 1.06 20.13 -10.00
N LEU A 183 -0.04 19.78 -10.70
CA LEU A 183 -0.75 20.72 -11.56
C LEU A 183 -1.33 21.89 -10.77
N HIS A 184 -1.97 21.63 -9.64
CA HIS A 184 -2.53 22.66 -8.75
C HIS A 184 -1.46 23.63 -8.25
N LEU A 185 -0.27 23.13 -7.94
CA LEU A 185 0.89 23.92 -7.53
C LEU A 185 1.63 24.62 -8.69
N GLY A 186 1.13 24.52 -9.93
CA GLY A 186 1.70 25.17 -11.11
C GLY A 186 2.84 24.41 -11.80
N ASP A 187 3.06 23.14 -11.46
CA ASP A 187 4.11 22.30 -12.04
C ASP A 187 3.57 21.33 -13.10
N GLU A 188 3.25 21.89 -14.28
CA GLU A 188 2.67 21.14 -15.40
C GLU A 188 3.60 20.04 -15.91
N GLN A 189 4.91 20.28 -15.93
CA GLN A 189 5.88 19.31 -16.44
C GLN A 189 5.89 18.05 -15.58
N LYS A 190 5.88 18.20 -14.25
CA LYS A 190 5.82 17.08 -13.31
C LYS A 190 4.47 16.38 -13.38
N SER A 191 3.37 17.14 -13.46
CA SER A 191 2.04 16.57 -13.66
C SER A 191 1.98 15.66 -14.89
N LYS A 192 2.52 16.11 -16.03
CA LYS A 192 2.58 15.34 -17.27
C LYS A 192 3.40 14.06 -17.15
N LYS A 193 4.59 14.13 -16.53
CA LYS A 193 5.45 12.95 -16.31
C LYS A 193 4.77 11.90 -15.43
N LEU A 194 4.12 12.33 -14.34
CA LEU A 194 3.37 11.44 -13.45
C LEU A 194 2.19 10.79 -14.18
N LYS A 195 1.42 11.55 -14.97
CA LYS A 195 0.30 11.00 -15.78
C LYS A 195 0.77 9.92 -16.74
N GLU A 196 1.88 10.15 -17.44
CA GLU A 196 2.41 9.18 -18.38
C GLU A 196 2.85 7.88 -17.69
N ARG A 197 3.57 7.99 -16.55
CA ARG A 197 3.96 6.80 -15.77
C ARG A 197 2.73 6.03 -15.26
N VAL A 198 1.77 6.74 -14.68
CA VAL A 198 0.52 6.14 -14.18
C VAL A 198 -0.19 5.40 -15.31
N LYS A 199 -0.32 6.00 -16.49
CA LYS A 199 -0.96 5.37 -17.64
C LYS A 199 -0.30 4.02 -17.98
N GLN A 200 1.02 4.01 -18.11
CA GLN A 200 1.78 2.78 -18.39
C GLN A 200 1.63 1.74 -17.26
N HIS A 201 1.59 2.20 -16.01
CA HIS A 201 1.41 1.32 -14.85
C HIS A 201 0.01 0.69 -14.82
N LYS A 202 -1.04 1.46 -15.13
CA LYS A 202 -2.41 0.94 -15.26
C LYS A 202 -2.53 -0.11 -16.36
N GLU A 203 -1.89 0.12 -17.52
CA GLU A 203 -1.83 -0.86 -18.61
C GLU A 203 -1.18 -2.17 -18.13
N LYS A 204 -0.04 -2.08 -17.41
CA LYS A 204 0.59 -3.26 -16.79
C LYS A 204 -0.31 -3.96 -15.78
N ILE A 205 -1.04 -3.25 -14.93
CA ILE A 205 -1.97 -3.88 -14.00
C ILE A 205 -3.09 -4.60 -14.78
N SER A 206 -3.70 -3.92 -15.74
CA SER A 206 -4.81 -4.43 -16.56
C SER A 206 -4.47 -5.72 -17.30
N GLU A 207 -3.24 -5.81 -17.83
CA GLU A 207 -2.80 -6.94 -18.68
C GLU A 207 -2.08 -8.03 -17.88
N TRP A 208 -1.19 -7.64 -16.97
CA TRP A 208 -0.26 -8.56 -16.34
C TRP A 208 -0.82 -9.19 -15.06
N LEU A 209 -1.71 -8.48 -14.36
CA LEU A 209 -2.27 -8.93 -13.08
C LEU A 209 -3.71 -9.46 -13.19
N TRP A 210 -4.26 -9.48 -14.42
CA TRP A 210 -5.56 -10.07 -14.70
C TRP A 210 -5.42 -11.57 -15.00
N ASP A 211 -6.07 -12.39 -14.18
CA ASP A 211 -6.18 -13.83 -14.41
C ASP A 211 -7.43 -14.10 -15.25
N ASP A 212 -7.25 -14.23 -16.57
CA ASP A 212 -8.35 -14.52 -17.50
C ASP A 212 -9.08 -15.83 -17.17
N SER A 213 -8.37 -16.83 -16.62
CA SER A 213 -8.96 -18.14 -16.33
C SER A 213 -9.95 -18.08 -15.16
N ARG A 214 -9.63 -17.28 -14.14
CA ARG A 214 -10.49 -17.06 -12.98
C ARG A 214 -11.39 -15.84 -13.11
N GLY A 215 -11.09 -14.93 -14.03
CA GLY A 215 -11.81 -13.67 -14.23
C GLY A 215 -11.65 -12.68 -13.08
N VAL A 216 -10.45 -12.59 -12.50
CA VAL A 216 -10.14 -11.75 -11.33
C VAL A 216 -8.72 -11.20 -11.41
N PHE A 217 -8.44 -10.08 -10.72
CA PHE A 217 -7.06 -9.66 -10.52
C PHE A 217 -6.41 -10.39 -9.34
N ALA A 218 -5.17 -10.82 -9.50
CA ALA A 218 -4.43 -11.54 -8.47
C ALA A 218 -2.94 -11.18 -8.53
N ASN A 219 -2.25 -11.42 -7.41
CA ASN A 219 -0.79 -11.36 -7.38
C ASN A 219 -0.21 -12.35 -8.39
N ARG A 220 0.89 -11.96 -9.05
CA ARG A 220 1.52 -12.80 -10.08
C ARG A 220 3.00 -13.02 -9.78
N LEU A 221 3.39 -14.30 -9.78
CA LEU A 221 4.76 -14.74 -9.57
C LEU A 221 5.61 -14.52 -10.83
N LEU A 222 6.93 -14.47 -10.68
CA LEU A 222 7.86 -14.29 -11.80
C LEU A 222 7.81 -15.43 -12.84
N ASP A 223 7.43 -16.64 -12.44
CA ASP A 223 7.23 -17.77 -13.34
C ASP A 223 5.91 -17.70 -14.14
N GLY A 224 5.14 -16.62 -13.96
CA GLY A 224 3.91 -16.33 -14.68
C GLY A 224 2.65 -16.89 -14.03
N ARG A 225 2.75 -17.74 -13.00
CA ARG A 225 1.60 -18.25 -12.25
C ARG A 225 0.95 -17.14 -11.43
N PHE A 226 -0.36 -17.18 -11.31
CA PHE A 226 -1.09 -16.35 -10.36
C PHE A 226 -1.14 -17.02 -8.99
N VAL A 227 -1.04 -16.20 -7.94
CA VAL A 227 -1.28 -16.63 -6.56
C VAL A 227 -2.72 -17.10 -6.43
N ARG A 228 -2.90 -18.22 -5.73
CA ARG A 228 -4.20 -18.89 -5.57
C ARG A 228 -5.15 -18.09 -4.68
N SER A 229 -4.65 -17.63 -3.53
CA SER A 229 -5.45 -16.88 -2.58
C SER A 229 -5.78 -15.49 -3.09
N LEU A 230 -7.00 -15.05 -2.80
CA LEU A 230 -7.53 -13.75 -3.18
C LEU A 230 -7.86 -12.97 -1.92
N ALA A 231 -7.54 -11.68 -1.91
CA ALA A 231 -7.86 -10.74 -0.84
C ALA A 231 -8.66 -9.55 -1.41
N PRO A 232 -9.24 -8.67 -0.57
CA PRO A 232 -9.92 -7.47 -1.05
C PRO A 232 -9.07 -6.57 -1.97
N THR A 233 -7.75 -6.68 -1.90
CA THR A 233 -6.81 -5.99 -2.81
C THR A 233 -7.04 -6.34 -4.28
N SER A 234 -7.65 -7.49 -4.60
CA SER A 234 -8.08 -7.85 -5.96
C SER A 234 -9.08 -6.85 -6.57
N PHE A 235 -9.74 -6.02 -5.76
CA PHE A 235 -10.65 -4.97 -6.23
C PHE A 235 -9.97 -3.60 -6.40
N TYR A 236 -8.73 -3.42 -5.92
CA TYR A 236 -8.04 -2.13 -6.00
C TYR A 236 -7.78 -1.64 -7.44
N PRO A 237 -7.67 -2.50 -8.48
CA PRO A 237 -7.66 -2.05 -9.87
C PRO A 237 -8.89 -1.24 -10.29
N LEU A 238 -10.03 -1.38 -9.59
CA LEU A 238 -11.21 -0.52 -9.77
C LEU A 238 -10.92 0.92 -9.33
N ILE A 239 -10.28 1.09 -8.16
CA ILE A 239 -9.91 2.39 -7.60
C ILE A 239 -8.82 3.04 -8.46
N ALA A 240 -7.85 2.24 -8.90
CA ALA A 240 -6.79 2.68 -9.80
C ALA A 240 -7.30 3.00 -11.21
N GLY A 241 -8.55 2.70 -11.56
CA GLY A 241 -9.06 2.84 -12.94
C GLY A 241 -8.27 2.01 -13.95
N ALA A 242 -7.71 0.86 -13.52
CA ALA A 242 -6.93 -0.05 -14.35
C ALA A 242 -7.79 -1.21 -14.90
N ALA A 243 -9.01 -1.40 -14.40
CA ALA A 243 -9.90 -2.45 -14.89
C ALA A 243 -10.75 -1.98 -16.09
N SER A 244 -10.78 -2.77 -17.17
CA SER A 244 -11.70 -2.59 -18.29
C SER A 244 -13.15 -2.88 -17.90
N LEU A 245 -14.12 -2.48 -18.73
CA LEU A 245 -15.55 -2.69 -18.44
C LEU A 245 -15.92 -4.18 -18.27
N SER A 246 -15.29 -5.10 -19.02
CA SER A 246 -15.53 -6.54 -18.86
C SER A 246 -14.95 -7.06 -17.54
N GLN A 247 -13.73 -6.61 -17.19
CA GLN A 247 -13.08 -6.95 -15.92
C GLN A 247 -13.89 -6.44 -14.73
N GLN A 248 -14.36 -5.18 -14.78
CA GLN A 248 -15.25 -4.59 -13.76
C GLN A 248 -16.51 -5.43 -13.55
N LYS A 249 -17.19 -5.82 -14.64
CA LYS A 249 -18.39 -6.67 -14.57
C LYS A 249 -18.09 -8.03 -13.94
N SER A 250 -16.97 -8.65 -14.28
CA SER A 250 -16.56 -9.93 -13.68
C SER A 250 -16.31 -9.78 -12.18
N LEU A 251 -15.52 -8.78 -11.77
CA LEU A 251 -15.22 -8.51 -10.36
C LEU A 251 -16.48 -8.30 -9.53
N VAL A 252 -17.40 -7.45 -10.00
CA VAL A 252 -18.62 -7.15 -9.26
C VAL A 252 -19.52 -8.37 -9.17
N LYS A 253 -19.82 -9.00 -10.31
CA LYS A 253 -20.81 -10.09 -10.37
C LYS A 253 -20.30 -11.38 -9.73
N ASN A 254 -19.06 -11.78 -10.02
CA ASN A 254 -18.57 -13.11 -9.67
C ASN A 254 -17.87 -13.15 -8.31
N PHE A 255 -17.43 -12.00 -7.78
CA PHE A 255 -16.62 -11.93 -6.56
C PHE A 255 -17.21 -11.01 -5.50
N LEU A 256 -17.45 -9.73 -5.81
CA LEU A 256 -17.88 -8.74 -4.81
C LEU A 256 -19.29 -9.01 -4.27
N LEU A 257 -20.24 -9.36 -5.15
CA LEU A 257 -21.62 -9.66 -4.77
C LEU A 257 -21.87 -11.15 -4.49
N ASN A 258 -20.85 -11.99 -4.67
CA ASN A 258 -20.98 -13.43 -4.49
C ASN A 258 -20.72 -13.81 -3.02
N GLU A 259 -21.72 -14.36 -2.34
CA GLU A 259 -21.66 -14.73 -0.93
C GLU A 259 -20.64 -15.83 -0.62
N GLU A 260 -20.31 -16.69 -1.58
CA GLU A 260 -19.25 -17.71 -1.44
C GLU A 260 -17.84 -17.12 -1.65
N LYS A 261 -17.74 -15.83 -1.98
CA LYS A 261 -16.50 -15.09 -2.22
C LYS A 261 -16.38 -13.93 -1.24
N PHE A 262 -16.63 -12.71 -1.69
CA PHE A 262 -16.47 -11.48 -0.90
C PHE A 262 -17.80 -10.80 -0.52
N GLY A 263 -18.94 -11.30 -1.00
CA GLY A 263 -20.28 -10.76 -0.70
C GLY A 263 -20.81 -11.14 0.68
N GLY A 264 -22.13 -11.23 0.85
CA GLY A 264 -22.78 -11.60 2.11
C GLY A 264 -23.01 -10.43 3.07
N GLU A 265 -23.46 -10.73 4.29
CA GLU A 265 -23.82 -9.72 5.32
C GLU A 265 -22.64 -8.81 5.68
N PHE A 266 -21.48 -9.42 5.96
CA PHE A 266 -20.22 -8.72 6.20
C PHE A 266 -19.34 -8.85 4.96
N VAL A 267 -19.44 -7.89 4.05
CA VAL A 267 -18.69 -7.89 2.78
C VAL A 267 -17.19 -7.69 2.99
N LEU A 268 -16.39 -8.11 2.00
CA LEU A 268 -14.94 -7.95 1.95
C LEU A 268 -14.18 -8.56 3.14
N PRO A 269 -14.32 -9.88 3.41
CA PRO A 269 -13.41 -10.57 4.32
C PRO A 269 -11.94 -10.45 3.87
N SER A 270 -11.00 -10.64 4.80
CA SER A 270 -9.55 -10.51 4.55
C SER A 270 -9.00 -11.46 3.48
N VAL A 271 -9.70 -12.57 3.23
CA VAL A 271 -9.48 -13.53 2.15
C VAL A 271 -10.84 -14.00 1.62
N SER A 272 -10.93 -14.43 0.36
CA SER A 272 -12.15 -15.03 -0.21
C SER A 272 -12.65 -16.19 0.66
N ARG A 273 -13.97 -16.30 0.87
CA ARG A 273 -14.57 -17.31 1.76
C ARG A 273 -14.31 -18.76 1.38
N ASP A 274 -14.13 -19.01 0.09
CA ASP A 274 -13.82 -20.34 -0.43
C ASP A 274 -12.32 -20.69 -0.36
N ASP A 275 -11.48 -19.79 0.13
CA ASP A 275 -10.09 -20.08 0.42
C ASP A 275 -9.96 -20.93 1.69
N PRO A 276 -9.15 -22.01 1.69
CA PRO A 276 -8.89 -22.80 2.90
C PRO A 276 -8.47 -21.98 4.12
N SER A 277 -7.73 -20.88 3.93
CA SER A 277 -7.26 -20.03 5.03
C SER A 277 -8.36 -19.13 5.61
N PHE A 278 -9.56 -19.09 5.02
CA PHE A 278 -10.67 -18.29 5.55
C PHE A 278 -11.02 -18.71 6.99
N LYS A 279 -10.90 -20.01 7.29
CA LYS A 279 -11.19 -20.58 8.61
C LYS A 279 -10.16 -20.19 9.67
N GLU A 280 -8.93 -19.91 9.28
CA GLU A 280 -7.85 -19.53 10.20
C GLU A 280 -8.10 -18.16 10.85
N ASN A 281 -8.94 -17.31 10.23
CA ASN A 281 -9.32 -16.00 10.78
C ASN A 281 -10.45 -16.06 11.82
N ILE A 282 -11.05 -17.24 12.06
CA ILE A 282 -12.21 -17.39 12.96
C ILE A 282 -11.77 -17.77 14.39
N ASP A 283 -10.56 -18.30 14.57
CA ASP A 283 -10.09 -18.86 15.84
C ASP A 283 -9.47 -17.83 16.82
N ASP A 284 -9.46 -16.53 16.47
CA ASP A 284 -8.86 -15.45 17.26
C ASP A 284 -9.89 -14.54 17.99
N PHE A 285 -11.15 -14.96 18.09
CA PHE A 285 -12.21 -14.26 18.85
C PHE A 285 -12.53 -14.90 20.21
#